data_AF-A0A372NRW5-F1
#
_entry.id   AF-A0A372NRW5-F1
#
_cell.length_a   1.000
_cell.length_b   1.000
_cell.length_c   1.000
_cell.angle_alpha   90.00
_cell.angle_beta   90.00
_cell.angle_gamma   90.00
#
_symmetry.space_group_name_H-M   'P 1'
#
loop_
_entity.id
_entity.type
_entity.pdbx_description
1 polymer ?
#
loop_
_entity_poly.entity_id
_entity_poly.type
_entity_poly.pdbx_seq_one_letter_code
_entity_poly.pdbx_strand_id
1 'polypeptide(L)' 'MATLIVHPENEEQSDALKAVMKALKISFEEEKDEYDPAFVEMVLKGEEEIKAGKGTKVDTDDLWK' A
#
# COMPACT_ATOMS: atom_id res chain seq x y z
N MET A 1 19.39 6.31 -19.51
CA MET A 1 19.72 5.32 -18.47
C MET A 1 18.44 4.61 -18.07
N ALA A 2 18.50 3.37 -17.62
CA ALA A 2 17.34 2.58 -17.24
C ALA A 2 17.18 2.55 -15.71
N THR A 3 15.94 2.44 -15.23
CA THR A 3 15.63 2.25 -13.80
C THR A 3 15.72 0.77 -13.48
N LEU A 4 16.41 0.43 -12.38
CA LEU A 4 16.45 -0.92 -11.85
C LEU A 4 15.50 -1.01 -10.65
N ILE A 5 14.52 -1.91 -10.73
CA ILE A 5 13.59 -2.22 -9.64
C ILE A 5 14.01 -3.56 -9.05
N VAL A 6 14.16 -3.63 -7.73
CA VAL A 6 14.55 -4.85 -7.00
C VAL A 6 13.44 -5.22 -6.02
N HIS A 7 13.09 -6.51 -5.96
CA HIS A 7 12.02 -7.04 -5.11
C HIS A 7 12.61 -7.99 -4.06
N PRO A 8 13.13 -7.47 -2.93
CA PRO A 8 13.58 -8.32 -1.83
C PRO A 8 12.40 -9.09 -1.23
N GLU A 9 12.60 -10.36 -0.89
CA GLU A 9 11.55 -11.24 -0.34
C GLU A 9 11.36 -11.07 1.18
N ASN A 10 12.35 -10.48 1.86
CA ASN A 10 12.33 -10.28 3.31
C ASN A 10 13.18 -9.07 3.73
N GLU A 11 13.05 -8.67 5.00
CA GLU A 11 13.76 -7.53 5.57
C GLU A 11 15.30 -7.69 5.51
N GLU A 12 15.82 -8.90 5.73
CA GLU A 12 17.25 -9.17 5.70
C GLU A 12 17.85 -8.90 4.30
N GLN A 13 17.17 -9.33 3.24
CA GLN A 13 17.55 -9.04 1.85
C GLN A 13 17.48 -7.53 1.55
N SER A 14 16.44 -6.84 2.04
CA SER A 14 16.27 -5.39 1.87
C SER A 14 17.43 -4.62 2.52
N ASP A 15 17.78 -4.97 3.76
CA ASP A 15 18.86 -4.34 4.50
C ASP A 15 20.23 -4.57 3.86
N ALA A 16 20.49 -5.79 3.38
CA ALA A 16 21.71 -6.11 2.64
C ALA A 16 21.82 -5.26 1.35
N LEU A 17 20.73 -5.14 0.57
CA LEU A 17 20.67 -4.31 -0.64
C LEU A 17 20.93 -2.83 -0.31
N LYS A 18 20.28 -2.29 0.73
CA LYS A 18 20.50 -0.90 1.18
C LYS A 18 21.95 -0.66 1.57
N ALA A 19 22.60 -1.60 2.24
CA ALA A 19 24.01 -1.49 2.63
C ALA A 19 24.94 -1.44 1.40
N VAL A 20 24.71 -2.31 0.41
CA VAL A 20 25.47 -2.34 -0.85
C VAL A 20 25.28 -1.04 -1.62
N MET A 21 24.04 -0.56 -1.78
CA MET A 21 23.75 0.69 -2.49
C MET A 21 24.42 1.91 -1.82
N LYS A 22 24.38 1.98 -0.49
CA LYS A 22 25.09 3.02 0.28
C LYS A 22 26.60 2.98 0.07
N ALA A 23 27.20 1.78 0.13
CA ALA A 23 28.64 1.61 -0.09
C ALA A 23 29.07 2.08 -1.50
N LEU A 24 28.20 1.89 -2.48
CA LEU A 24 28.40 2.33 -3.87
C LEU A 24 27.98 3.79 -4.12
N LYS A 25 27.50 4.50 -3.09
CA LYS A 25 26.98 5.89 -3.18
C LYS A 25 25.83 6.03 -4.19
N ILE A 26 25.00 4.99 -4.31
CA ILE A 26 23.80 5.00 -5.15
C ILE A 26 22.62 5.48 -4.30
N SER A 27 21.90 6.48 -4.78
CA SER A 27 20.63 6.92 -4.22
C SER A 27 19.52 5.92 -4.57
N PHE A 28 18.68 5.59 -3.58
CA PHE A 28 17.54 4.70 -3.76
C PHE A 28 16.31 5.28 -3.05
N GLU A 29 15.14 4.85 -3.49
CA GLU A 29 13.84 5.18 -2.91
C GLU A 29 13.25 3.91 -2.31
N GLU A 30 12.56 4.05 -1.18
CA GLU A 30 11.84 2.95 -0.54
C GLU A 30 10.36 3.34 -0.53
N GLU A 31 9.58 2.67 -1.37
CA GLU A 31 8.13 2.72 -1.29
C GLU A 31 7.70 1.69 -0.24
N LYS A 32 7.06 2.17 0.82
CA LYS A 32 6.31 1.29 1.72
C LYS A 32 4.90 1.18 1.16
N ASP A 33 4.49 -0.03 0.82
CA ASP A 33 3.11 -0.36 0.45
C ASP A 33 2.15 -0.30 1.67
N GLU A 34 2.32 0.67 2.56
CA GLU A 34 1.37 0.94 3.64
C GLU A 34 0.30 1.90 3.13
N TYR A 35 -0.95 1.46 3.20
CA TYR A 35 -2.09 2.34 2.96
C TYR A 35 -2.05 3.53 3.91
N ASP A 36 -2.47 4.71 3.43
CA ASP A 36 -2.59 5.89 4.27
C ASP A 36 -3.42 5.58 5.53
N PRO A 37 -2.94 5.87 6.75
CA PRO A 37 -3.64 5.52 7.98
C PRO A 37 -5.06 6.10 8.07
N ALA A 38 -5.30 7.29 7.51
CA ALA A 38 -6.63 7.89 7.48
C ALA A 38 -7.55 7.17 6.49
N PHE A 39 -7.01 6.65 5.38
CA PHE A 39 -7.75 5.75 4.49
C PHE A 39 -8.14 4.45 5.20
N VAL A 40 -7.22 3.83 5.95
CA VAL A 40 -7.51 2.62 6.73
C VAL A 40 -8.59 2.89 7.79
N GLU A 41 -8.48 4.01 8.52
CA GLU A 41 -9.48 4.41 9.52
C GLU A 41 -10.86 4.61 8.89
N MET A 42 -10.91 5.29 7.73
CA MET A 42 -12.16 5.50 6.99
C MET A 42 -12.83 4.18 6.60
N VAL A 43 -12.06 3.21 6.09
CA VAL A 43 -12.58 1.90 5.69
C VAL A 43 -13.12 1.13 6.90
N LEU A 44 -12.35 1.06 7.99
CA LEU A 44 -12.75 0.37 9.22
C LEU A 44 -14.03 0.97 9.81
N LYS A 45 -14.12 2.31 9.87
CA LYS A 45 -15.33 3.01 10.29
C LYS A 45 -16.52 2.66 9.40
N GLY A 46 -16.31 2.63 8.07
CA GLY A 46 -17.35 2.21 7.11
C GLY A 46 -17.87 0.81 7.39
N GLU A 47 -16.99 -0.16 7.70
CA GLU A 47 -17.40 -1.51 8.09
C GLU A 47 -18.27 -1.52 9.36
N GLU A 48 -17.91 -0.73 10.37
CA GLU A 48 -18.70 -0.60 11.60
C GLU A 48 -20.09 0.01 11.32
N GLU A 49 -20.16 1.03 10.48
CA GLU A 49 -21.42 1.67 10.11
C GLU A 49 -22.32 0.74 9.29
N ILE A 50 -21.76 -0.08 8.41
CA ILE A 50 -22.49 -1.13 7.68
C ILE A 50 -23.05 -2.16 8.66
N LYS A 51 -22.23 -2.64 9.62
CA LYS A 51 -22.68 -3.57 10.66
C LYS A 51 -23.79 -2.97 11.54
N ALA A 52 -23.74 -1.66 11.79
CA ALA A 52 -24.77 -0.91 12.50
C ALA A 52 -26.02 -0.61 11.65
N GLY A 53 -26.09 -1.06 10.40
CA GLY A 53 -27.24 -0.88 9.52
C GLY A 53 -27.34 0.50 8.86
N LYS A 54 -26.28 1.30 8.88
CA LYS A 54 -26.23 2.64 8.27
C LYS A 54 -25.79 2.62 6.79
N GLY A 55 -25.45 1.45 6.26
CA GLY A 55 -25.06 1.28 4.86
C GLY A 55 -26.27 1.28 3.91
N THR A 56 -26.07 1.73 2.68
CA THR A 56 -27.05 1.59 1.60
C THR A 56 -26.59 0.48 0.65
N LYS A 57 -27.46 -0.49 0.37
CA LYS A 57 -27.20 -1.51 -0.65
C LYS A 57 -27.71 -0.98 -1.99
N VAL A 58 -26.82 -0.93 -2.98
CA VAL A 58 -27.15 -0.54 -4.35
C VAL A 58 -26.99 -1.76 -5.24
N ASP A 59 -27.93 -1.97 -6.16
CA ASP A 59 -27.84 -3.06 -7.13
C ASP A 59 -26.81 -2.70 -8.22
N THR A 60 -26.03 -3.68 -8.66
CA THR A 60 -25.01 -3.46 -9.70
C THR A 60 -25.62 -3.04 -11.04
N ASP A 61 -26.85 -3.48 -11.32
CA ASP A 61 -27.59 -3.10 -12.54
C ASP A 61 -27.97 -1.60 -12.55
N ASP A 62 -27.98 -0.94 -11.39
CA ASP A 62 -28.30 0.48 -11.26
C ASP A 62 -27.07 1.41 -11.36
N LEU A 63 -25.85 0.88 -11.40
CA LEU A 63 -24.61 1.67 -11.37
C LEU A 63 -24.20 2.26 -12.72
N TRP A 64 -24.77 1.78 -13.84
CA TRP A 64 -24.27 2.04 -15.20
C TRP A 64 -25.32 2.60 -16.17
N LYS A 65 -26.34 3.30 -15.67
CA LYS A 65 -27.38 3.95 -16.51
C LYS A 65 -26.93 5.27 -17.13
#